data_AF-A0A2G8SY97-F1
#
_entry.id   AF-A0A2G8SY97-F1
#
_cell.length_a   1.000
_cell.length_b   1.000
_cell.length_c   1.000
_cell.angle_alpha   90.00
_cell.angle_beta   90.00
_cell.angle_gamma   90.00
#
_symmetry.space_group_name_H-M   'P 1'
#
loop_
_entity.id
_entity.type
_entity.pdbx_description
1 polymer ?
#
loop_
_entity_poly.entity_id
_entity_poly.type
_entity_poly.pdbx_seq_one_letter_code
_entity_poly.pdbx_strand_id
1 'polypeptide(L)'
;MTLVSRFSLRYESGKFCLNEHKVNPMKLVKIHAGAMLASLLLLTVLPASSRAGEAARAEQPACGTQRADPAAANPGSLVRALYEIVSGPADSAHDWARLERLHAPGALITPTQHGSAMVFAAAPQALTEFIELNKRLFAHRGFYEREMFQRVQRFGHIAHVWSAYETREHPDGPVQGRGINSFQLLNDGKRWCVLSATWDSETPDHPITKGDAAKGFK
;
A
#
# COMPACT_ATOMS: atom_id res chain seq x y z
N MET A 1 5.15 -23.46 -14.04
CA MET A 1 6.08 -22.30 -13.96
C MET A 1 5.50 -21.21 -14.84
N THR A 2 4.67 -20.36 -14.25
CA THR A 2 3.86 -19.38 -15.00
C THR A 2 4.49 -18.02 -14.80
N LEU A 3 5.28 -17.58 -15.78
CA LEU A 3 5.71 -16.20 -15.89
C LEU A 3 5.06 -15.64 -17.16
N VAL A 4 4.03 -14.81 -17.00
CA VAL A 4 3.49 -14.03 -18.12
C VAL A 4 3.42 -12.58 -17.66
N SER A 5 4.42 -11.81 -18.03
CA SER A 5 4.25 -10.38 -18.25
C SER A 5 4.95 -10.05 -19.57
N ARG A 6 4.17 -9.83 -20.63
CA ARG A 6 4.63 -9.53 -22.00
C ARG A 6 4.49 -8.04 -22.34
N PHE A 7 4.82 -7.16 -21.40
CA PHE A 7 4.81 -5.73 -21.65
C PHE A 7 6.12 -5.10 -21.21
N SER A 8 6.71 -4.29 -22.09
CA SER A 8 7.78 -3.37 -21.72
C SER A 8 7.22 -1.94 -21.77
N LEU A 9 7.42 -1.21 -20.69
CA LEU A 9 7.06 0.21 -20.60
C LEU A 9 8.27 1.02 -21.07
N ARG A 10 8.10 1.90 -22.06
CA ARG A 10 9.11 2.92 -22.40
C ARG A 10 8.54 4.32 -22.21
N TYR A 11 9.42 5.20 -21.74
CA TYR A 11 9.15 6.63 -21.60
C TYR A 11 9.93 7.37 -22.68
N GLU A 12 9.23 8.06 -23.57
CA GLU A 12 9.84 8.81 -24.67
C GLU A 12 9.04 10.10 -24.89
N SER A 13 9.75 11.23 -24.97
CA SER A 13 9.15 12.56 -25.22
C SER A 13 7.97 12.93 -24.32
N GLY A 14 8.03 12.59 -23.02
CA GLY A 14 7.04 13.00 -22.03
C GLY A 14 5.77 12.13 -21.97
N LYS A 15 5.74 10.99 -22.66
CA LYS A 15 4.60 10.05 -22.63
C LYS A 15 5.07 8.61 -22.41
N PHE A 16 4.26 7.84 -21.67
CA PHE A 16 4.45 6.40 -21.51
C PHE A 16 3.73 5.65 -22.63
N CYS A 17 4.46 4.79 -23.34
CA CYS A 17 3.93 3.96 -24.41
C CYS A 17 4.03 2.47 -24.04
N LEU A 18 2.95 1.72 -24.23
CA LEU A 18 2.88 0.27 -24.04
C LEU A 18 3.03 -0.40 -25.42
N ASN A 19 4.08 -1.20 -25.63
CA ASN A 19 4.24 -1.96 -26.88
C ASN A 19 3.89 -3.44 -26.67
N GLU A 20 2.98 -3.96 -27.51
CA GLU A 20 2.72 -5.39 -27.64
C GLU A 20 3.67 -6.02 -28.65
N HIS A 21 4.40 -7.06 -28.25
CA HIS A 21 5.18 -7.86 -29.19
C HIS A 21 4.27 -8.85 -29.94
N LYS A 22 4.02 -8.59 -31.23
CA LYS A 22 3.42 -9.58 -32.15
C LYS A 22 4.31 -10.82 -32.23
N VAL A 23 3.83 -11.95 -31.75
CA VAL A 23 4.45 -13.26 -31.99
C VAL A 23 3.92 -13.81 -33.31
N ASN A 24 4.82 -14.10 -34.25
CA ASN A 24 4.53 -14.72 -35.54
C ASN A 24 4.38 -16.25 -35.35
N PRO A 25 3.22 -16.88 -35.61
CA PRO A 25 3.14 -18.33 -35.65
C PRO A 25 3.35 -18.80 -37.09
N MET A 26 4.53 -19.32 -37.40
CA MET A 26 4.76 -20.00 -38.68
C MET A 26 5.54 -21.30 -38.45
N LYS A 27 4.82 -22.41 -38.29
CA LYS A 27 5.29 -23.76 -38.64
C LYS A 27 4.12 -24.62 -39.18
N LEU A 28 4.05 -24.57 -40.52
CA LEU A 28 3.74 -25.62 -41.48
C LEU A 28 3.41 -27.03 -40.93
N VAL A 29 2.20 -27.53 -41.21
CA VAL A 29 1.93 -28.96 -41.39
C VAL A 29 1.02 -29.12 -42.62
N LYS A 30 1.55 -29.82 -43.63
CA LYS A 30 0.84 -30.24 -44.86
C LYS A 30 -0.06 -31.43 -44.55
N ILE A 31 -1.34 -31.39 -44.92
CA ILE A 31 -2.18 -32.58 -45.09
C ILE A 31 -2.96 -32.45 -46.41
N HIS A 32 -3.07 -33.56 -47.12
CA HIS A 32 -3.38 -33.73 -48.53
C HIS A 32 -4.87 -33.56 -48.90
N ALA A 33 -5.06 -33.32 -50.20
CA ALA A 33 -6.27 -33.13 -50.98
C ALA A 33 -7.45 -34.10 -50.69
N GLY A 34 -8.67 -33.54 -50.73
CA GLY A 34 -9.93 -34.25 -50.84
C GLY A 34 -11.05 -33.26 -51.18
N ALA A 35 -11.74 -33.49 -52.29
CA ALA A 35 -12.71 -32.60 -52.92
C ALA A 35 -14.01 -32.40 -52.11
N MET A 36 -14.65 -31.23 -52.22
CA MET A 36 -16.05 -31.07 -52.70
C MET A 36 -16.56 -29.62 -52.53
N LEU A 37 -17.27 -29.15 -53.56
CA LEU A 37 -18.04 -27.91 -53.62
C LEU A 37 -19.15 -27.88 -52.56
N ALA A 38 -19.32 -26.76 -51.84
CA ALA A 38 -20.62 -26.33 -51.32
C ALA A 38 -20.64 -24.82 -50.97
N SER A 39 -21.49 -24.11 -51.70
CA SER A 39 -22.24 -22.88 -51.38
C SER A 39 -21.66 -21.81 -50.45
N LEU A 40 -21.43 -20.66 -51.09
CA LEU A 40 -21.23 -19.34 -50.51
C LEU A 40 -22.49 -18.87 -49.75
N LEU A 41 -22.44 -18.87 -48.42
CA LEU A 41 -23.31 -18.07 -47.54
C LEU A 41 -22.38 -17.40 -46.53
N LEU A 42 -21.87 -16.21 -46.89
CA LEU A 42 -21.21 -15.34 -45.92
C LEU A 42 -22.28 -14.86 -44.92
N LEU A 43 -22.44 -15.57 -43.81
CA LEU A 43 -22.93 -14.93 -42.58
C LEU A 43 -21.85 -13.92 -42.19
N THR A 44 -22.10 -12.65 -42.47
CA THR A 44 -21.40 -11.55 -41.79
C THR A 44 -21.79 -11.65 -40.31
N VAL A 45 -21.00 -12.40 -39.54
CA VAL A 45 -20.99 -12.28 -38.09
C VAL A 45 -20.47 -10.88 -37.84
N LEU A 46 -21.37 -9.92 -37.65
CA LEU A 46 -21.02 -8.63 -37.06
C LEU A 46 -20.27 -8.98 -35.77
N PRO A 47 -19.02 -8.53 -35.57
CA PRO A 47 -18.45 -8.58 -34.25
C PRO A 47 -19.37 -7.73 -33.38
N ALA A 48 -20.19 -8.39 -32.55
CA ALA A 48 -20.83 -7.74 -31.44
C ALA A 48 -19.69 -7.07 -30.68
N SER A 49 -19.57 -5.76 -30.86
CA SER A 49 -18.56 -4.97 -30.19
C SER A 49 -18.77 -5.25 -28.71
N SER A 50 -17.80 -5.91 -28.09
CA SER A 50 -17.79 -6.23 -26.66
C SER A 50 -17.60 -4.96 -25.85
N ARG A 51 -18.51 -3.99 -26.00
CA ARG A 51 -18.68 -2.84 -25.11
C ARG A 51 -19.22 -3.26 -23.74
N ALA A 52 -19.47 -4.55 -23.52
CA ALA A 52 -19.88 -5.10 -22.23
C ALA A 52 -18.74 -5.26 -21.21
N GLY A 53 -17.47 -5.04 -21.60
CA GLY A 53 -16.31 -5.11 -20.69
C GLY A 53 -15.83 -3.75 -20.16
N GLU A 54 -16.33 -2.66 -20.74
CA GLU A 54 -15.96 -1.28 -20.39
C GLU A 54 -17.16 -0.58 -19.71
N ALA A 55 -17.95 -1.35 -18.96
CA ALA A 55 -18.81 -0.77 -17.95
C ALA A 55 -17.88 -0.02 -17.00
N ALA A 56 -18.02 1.31 -17.01
CA ALA A 56 -17.35 2.24 -16.11
C ALA A 56 -17.07 1.56 -14.78
N ARG A 57 -15.78 1.35 -14.45
CA ARG A 57 -15.41 1.23 -13.04
C ARG A 57 -15.91 2.53 -12.45
N ALA A 58 -17.08 2.49 -11.79
CA ALA A 58 -17.59 3.61 -11.04
C ALA A 58 -16.41 4.13 -10.24
N GLU A 59 -16.10 5.41 -10.40
CA GLU A 59 -14.92 6.04 -9.83
C GLU A 59 -15.06 5.99 -8.30
N GLN A 60 -14.67 4.86 -7.70
CA GLN A 60 -14.77 4.66 -6.27
C GLN A 60 -13.81 5.65 -5.63
N PRO A 61 -14.25 6.37 -4.56
CA PRO A 61 -13.36 7.29 -3.87
C PRO A 61 -12.09 6.56 -3.46
N ALA A 62 -10.93 7.14 -3.76
CA ALA A 62 -9.66 6.45 -3.53
C ALA A 62 -9.42 6.12 -2.05
N CYS A 63 -10.02 6.88 -1.13
CA CYS A 63 -9.99 6.62 0.30
C CYS A 63 -11.15 5.74 0.82
N GLY A 64 -11.91 5.09 -0.06
CA GLY A 64 -13.06 4.25 0.30
C GLY A 64 -14.33 5.04 0.60
N THR A 65 -15.41 4.33 0.91
CA THR A 65 -16.76 4.89 1.04
C THR A 65 -17.21 5.12 2.49
N GLN A 66 -16.42 4.66 3.48
CA GLN A 66 -16.74 4.80 4.90
C GLN A 66 -16.77 6.29 5.31
N ARG A 67 -17.51 6.62 6.36
CA ARG A 67 -17.53 7.99 6.93
C ARG A 67 -16.10 8.46 7.23
N ALA A 68 -15.79 9.69 6.82
CA ALA A 68 -14.49 10.31 7.09
C ALA A 68 -14.24 10.46 8.59
N ASP A 69 -13.05 10.10 9.05
CA ASP A 69 -12.56 10.44 10.38
C ASP A 69 -12.13 11.92 10.39
N PRO A 70 -12.44 12.71 11.43
CA PRO A 70 -11.98 14.10 11.51
C PRO A 70 -10.44 14.24 11.39
N ALA A 71 -9.67 13.26 11.87
CA ALA A 71 -8.21 13.28 11.78
C ALA A 71 -7.71 13.23 10.33
N ALA A 72 -8.52 12.69 9.41
CA ALA A 72 -8.22 12.59 7.99
C ALA A 72 -8.27 13.95 7.24
N ALA A 73 -8.51 15.07 7.91
CA ALA A 73 -8.46 16.39 7.31
C ALA A 73 -7.03 16.83 6.89
N ASN A 74 -6.00 16.31 7.57
CA ASN A 74 -4.60 16.68 7.36
C ASN A 74 -3.66 15.47 7.56
N PRO A 75 -2.58 15.31 6.77
CA PRO A 75 -1.66 14.17 6.89
C PRO A 75 -1.11 13.98 8.31
N GLY A 76 -0.68 15.07 8.96
CA GLY A 76 -0.04 14.95 10.27
C GLY A 76 -1.00 14.63 11.41
N SER A 77 -2.26 15.07 11.33
CA SER A 77 -3.29 14.69 12.31
C SER A 77 -3.73 13.24 12.09
N LEU A 78 -3.81 12.81 10.83
CA LEU A 78 -4.09 11.41 10.49
C LEU A 78 -3.03 10.49 11.09
N VAL A 79 -1.74 10.80 10.92
CA VAL A 79 -0.64 9.99 11.48
C VAL A 79 -0.70 9.94 13.01
N ARG A 80 -0.99 11.06 13.69
CA ARG A 80 -1.19 11.04 15.16
C ARG A 80 -2.34 10.14 15.59
N ALA A 81 -3.45 10.15 14.85
CA ALA A 81 -4.57 9.27 15.13
C ALA A 81 -4.20 7.78 14.97
N LEU A 82 -3.27 7.43 14.08
CA LEU A 82 -2.76 6.05 13.99
C LEU A 82 -2.08 5.61 15.29
N TYR A 83 -1.19 6.45 15.84
CA TYR A 83 -0.53 6.18 17.13
C TYR A 83 -1.52 6.05 18.29
N GLU A 84 -2.55 6.91 18.33
CA GLU A 84 -3.64 6.79 19.32
C GLU A 84 -4.35 5.45 19.23
N ILE A 85 -4.60 4.96 18.01
CA ILE A 85 -5.35 3.72 17.79
C ILE A 85 -4.53 2.50 18.19
N VAL A 86 -3.24 2.45 17.83
CA VAL A 86 -2.38 1.29 18.13
C VAL A 86 -1.85 1.29 19.57
N SER A 87 -2.03 2.37 20.32
CA SER A 87 -1.59 2.48 21.71
C SER A 87 -2.70 2.16 22.71
N GLY A 88 -2.40 1.33 23.71
CA GLY A 88 -3.35 0.97 24.75
C GLY A 88 -2.77 0.01 25.80
N PRO A 89 -3.46 -0.14 26.94
CA PRO A 89 -3.12 -1.16 27.92
C PRO A 89 -3.36 -2.57 27.36
N ALA A 90 -2.88 -3.60 28.07
CA ALA A 90 -3.24 -4.98 27.79
C ALA A 90 -4.78 -5.14 27.78
N ASP A 91 -5.27 -6.07 26.97
CA ASP A 91 -6.71 -6.34 26.81
C ASP A 91 -7.55 -5.12 26.36
N SER A 92 -6.92 -4.03 25.88
CA SER A 92 -7.61 -2.85 25.39
C SER A 92 -8.33 -3.12 24.07
N ALA A 93 -9.55 -2.60 23.96
CA ALA A 93 -10.27 -2.52 22.69
C ALA A 93 -9.73 -1.33 21.86
N HIS A 94 -8.59 -1.54 21.20
CA HIS A 94 -8.12 -0.63 20.14
C HIS A 94 -9.22 -0.44 19.08
N ASP A 95 -9.40 0.78 18.57
CA ASP A 95 -10.42 1.09 17.55
C ASP A 95 -9.93 0.68 16.15
N TRP A 96 -9.87 -0.63 15.91
CA TRP A 96 -9.45 -1.20 14.62
C TRP A 96 -10.34 -0.75 13.46
N ALA A 97 -11.63 -0.52 13.71
CA ALA A 97 -12.54 0.01 12.71
C ALA A 97 -12.17 1.44 12.31
N ARG A 98 -11.68 2.27 13.24
CA ARG A 98 -11.10 3.59 12.92
C ARG A 98 -9.82 3.46 12.12
N LEU A 99 -8.96 2.47 12.44
CA LEU A 99 -7.76 2.21 11.64
C LEU A 99 -8.12 1.94 10.18
N GLU A 100 -9.09 1.07 9.94
CA GLU A 100 -9.59 0.76 8.59
C GLU A 100 -10.13 1.99 7.86
N ARG A 101 -10.87 2.88 8.54
CA ARG A 101 -11.40 4.13 7.93
C ARG A 101 -10.32 5.15 7.56
N LEU A 102 -9.12 5.05 8.16
CA LEU A 102 -7.98 5.92 7.89
C LEU A 102 -7.06 5.39 6.78
N HIS A 103 -7.28 4.14 6.33
CA HIS A 103 -6.53 3.52 5.24
C HIS A 103 -7.39 3.41 3.97
N ALA A 104 -6.75 3.50 2.81
CA ALA A 104 -7.41 3.25 1.55
C ALA A 104 -7.74 1.74 1.38
N PRO A 105 -8.77 1.38 0.60
CA PRO A 105 -8.95 0.01 0.14
C PRO A 105 -7.67 -0.49 -0.54
N GLY A 106 -7.15 -1.64 -0.08
CA GLY A 106 -5.90 -2.22 -0.61
C GLY A 106 -4.62 -1.60 -0.06
N ALA A 107 -4.69 -0.84 1.05
CA ALA A 107 -3.49 -0.32 1.70
C ALA A 107 -2.53 -1.45 2.11
N LEU A 108 -1.23 -1.18 1.93
CA LEU A 108 -0.15 -2.14 2.17
C LEU A 108 0.65 -1.75 3.42
N ILE A 109 0.77 -2.68 4.35
CA ILE A 109 1.60 -2.52 5.54
C ILE A 109 2.85 -3.40 5.38
N THR A 110 4.03 -2.85 5.56
CA THR A 110 5.29 -3.58 5.41
C THR A 110 6.11 -3.49 6.70
N PRO A 111 5.90 -4.41 7.65
CA PRO A 111 6.81 -4.59 8.75
C PRO A 111 8.19 -4.99 8.28
N THR A 112 9.19 -4.46 8.96
CA THR A 112 10.58 -4.81 8.79
C THR A 112 11.15 -5.37 10.08
N GLN A 113 12.17 -6.20 9.97
CA GLN A 113 12.87 -6.75 11.11
C GLN A 113 14.36 -6.85 10.80
N HIS A 114 15.18 -6.43 11.76
CA HIS A 114 16.59 -6.76 11.80
C HIS A 114 16.75 -8.14 12.46
N GLY A 115 17.12 -9.15 11.67
CA GLY A 115 17.45 -10.49 12.15
C GLY A 115 18.84 -10.55 12.82
N SER A 116 19.26 -11.74 13.25
CA SER A 116 20.63 -11.91 13.76
C SER A 116 21.66 -11.67 12.65
N ALA A 117 22.71 -10.90 12.98
CA ALA A 117 23.90 -10.66 12.16
C ALA A 117 23.63 -10.42 10.65
N MET A 118 22.99 -9.28 10.33
CA MET A 118 22.91 -8.68 8.99
C MET A 118 21.78 -9.13 8.04
N VAL A 119 20.81 -9.95 8.49
CA VAL A 119 19.64 -10.27 7.65
C VAL A 119 18.52 -9.28 7.92
N PHE A 120 18.30 -8.34 7.00
CA PHE A 120 17.11 -7.51 6.97
C PHE A 120 15.97 -8.26 6.29
N ALA A 121 14.83 -8.37 6.97
CA ALA A 121 13.61 -8.98 6.44
C ALA A 121 12.47 -7.96 6.36
N ALA A 122 11.64 -8.09 5.34
CA ALA A 122 10.41 -7.31 5.18
C ALA A 122 9.26 -8.24 4.82
N ALA A 123 8.07 -7.99 5.38
CA ALA A 123 6.90 -8.84 5.21
C ALA A 123 5.67 -8.02 4.77
N PRO A 124 5.58 -7.59 3.48
CA PRO A 124 4.43 -6.85 2.99
C PRO A 124 3.13 -7.64 3.18
N GLN A 125 2.11 -6.99 3.74
CA GLN A 125 0.84 -7.62 4.10
C GLN A 125 -0.33 -6.66 3.98
N ALA A 126 -1.54 -7.21 3.88
CA ALA A 126 -2.75 -6.41 3.88
C ALA A 126 -3.03 -5.80 5.27
N LEU A 127 -3.72 -4.66 5.33
CA LEU A 127 -4.12 -4.06 6.59
C LEU A 127 -4.91 -5.03 7.50
N THR A 128 -5.76 -5.86 6.93
CA THR A 128 -6.56 -6.85 7.68
C THR A 128 -5.66 -7.88 8.36
N GLU A 129 -4.60 -8.32 7.70
CA GLU A 129 -3.62 -9.26 8.26
C GLU A 129 -2.85 -8.60 9.42
N PHE A 130 -2.46 -7.33 9.25
CA PHE A 130 -1.83 -6.55 10.30
C PHE A 130 -2.75 -6.40 11.53
N ILE A 131 -4.02 -6.06 11.34
CA ILE A 131 -5.00 -5.92 12.43
C ILE A 131 -5.16 -7.24 13.19
N GLU A 132 -5.34 -8.35 12.48
CA GLU A 132 -5.54 -9.66 13.11
C GLU A 132 -4.31 -10.14 13.88
N LEU A 133 -3.10 -9.85 13.39
CA LEU A 133 -1.87 -10.12 14.11
C LEU A 133 -1.76 -9.28 15.39
N ASN A 134 -2.00 -7.97 15.29
CA ASN A 134 -1.84 -7.06 16.43
C ASN A 134 -2.89 -7.29 17.53
N LYS A 135 -4.12 -7.68 17.17
CA LYS A 135 -5.13 -8.14 18.14
C LYS A 135 -4.60 -9.27 19.03
N ARG A 136 -3.82 -10.21 18.46
CA ARG A 136 -3.22 -11.32 19.21
C ARG A 136 -2.03 -10.88 20.04
N LEU A 137 -1.18 -10.00 19.49
CA LEU A 137 0.04 -9.52 20.17
C LEU A 137 -0.27 -8.62 21.38
N PHE A 138 -1.30 -7.78 21.27
CA PHE A 138 -1.68 -6.82 22.33
C PHE A 138 -2.69 -7.38 23.33
N ALA A 139 -3.16 -8.62 23.13
CA ALA A 139 -4.09 -9.25 24.06
C ALA A 139 -3.52 -9.29 25.48
N HIS A 140 -2.23 -9.55 25.67
CA HIS A 140 -1.68 -9.84 27.00
C HIS A 140 -0.58 -8.88 27.48
N ARG A 141 -0.35 -7.78 26.76
CA ARG A 141 0.67 -6.79 27.12
C ARG A 141 0.23 -5.39 26.72
N GLY A 142 0.57 -4.42 27.55
CA GLY A 142 0.45 -3.02 27.16
C GLY A 142 1.41 -2.71 26.02
N PHE A 143 0.94 -1.85 25.11
CA PHE A 143 1.75 -1.34 24.02
C PHE A 143 1.38 0.10 23.76
N TYR A 144 2.35 0.99 23.91
CA TYR A 144 2.18 2.42 23.69
C TYR A 144 3.25 2.86 22.70
N GLU A 145 2.82 3.28 21.52
CA GLU A 145 3.68 3.86 20.52
C GLU A 145 3.38 5.35 20.43
N ARG A 146 4.39 6.18 20.72
CA ARG A 146 4.24 7.63 20.81
C ARG A 146 5.08 8.30 19.73
N GLU A 147 4.44 9.17 18.95
CA GLU A 147 5.14 10.07 18.03
C GLU A 147 6.08 11.01 18.79
N MET A 148 7.34 11.05 18.40
CA MET A 148 8.33 12.00 18.87
C MET A 148 8.30 13.28 18.03
N PHE A 149 8.33 13.14 16.72
CA PHE A 149 8.25 14.22 15.74
C PHE A 149 7.96 13.65 14.35
N GLN A 150 7.45 14.50 13.46
CA GLN A 150 7.17 14.11 12.08
C GLN A 150 7.53 15.21 11.08
N ARG A 151 7.76 14.79 9.84
CA ARG A 151 7.95 15.65 8.67
C ARG A 151 6.96 15.26 7.59
N VAL A 152 6.13 16.23 7.23
CA VAL A 152 5.14 16.09 6.17
C VAL A 152 5.66 16.76 4.91
N GLN A 153 5.83 15.98 3.84
CA GLN A 153 6.12 16.49 2.49
C GLN A 153 4.89 16.30 1.63
N ARG A 154 4.32 17.38 1.12
CA ARG A 154 3.06 17.35 0.37
C ARG A 154 3.22 17.97 -1.02
N PHE A 155 2.59 17.36 -2.01
CA PHE A 155 2.40 17.95 -3.33
C PHE A 155 0.98 17.64 -3.83
N GLY A 156 0.14 18.66 -4.00
CA GLY A 156 -1.25 18.50 -4.41
C GLY A 156 -2.02 17.51 -3.52
N HIS A 157 -2.41 16.38 -4.11
CA HIS A 157 -3.19 15.29 -3.51
C HIS A 157 -2.35 14.18 -2.89
N ILE A 158 -1.02 14.26 -2.90
CA ILE A 158 -0.15 13.25 -2.28
C ILE A 158 0.65 13.84 -1.13
N ALA A 159 0.97 12.99 -0.16
CA ALA A 159 1.90 13.32 0.90
C ALA A 159 2.75 12.11 1.32
N HIS A 160 4.00 12.38 1.69
CA HIS A 160 4.79 11.46 2.50
C HIS A 160 4.92 12.02 3.91
N VAL A 161 4.76 11.15 4.90
CA VAL A 161 5.00 11.50 6.30
C VAL A 161 6.06 10.57 6.86
N TRP A 162 7.18 11.15 7.25
CA TRP A 162 8.20 10.47 8.03
C TRP A 162 7.96 10.81 9.50
N SER A 163 7.67 9.83 10.34
CA SER A 163 7.28 10.02 11.73
C SER A 163 8.15 9.16 12.64
N ALA A 164 8.98 9.81 13.46
CA ALA A 164 9.80 9.14 14.45
C ALA A 164 8.94 8.79 15.67
N TYR A 165 9.13 7.60 16.22
CA TYR A 165 8.37 7.11 17.36
C TYR A 165 9.27 6.48 18.41
N GLU A 166 8.68 6.30 19.59
CA GLU A 166 9.17 5.44 20.65
C GLU A 166 8.06 4.49 21.12
N THR A 167 8.44 3.30 21.58
CA THR A 167 7.52 2.32 22.17
C THR A 167 7.78 2.17 23.66
N ARG A 168 6.70 1.96 24.43
CA ARG A 168 6.70 1.68 25.87
C ARG A 168 5.63 0.63 26.17
N GLU A 169 5.74 -0.04 27.32
CA GLU A 169 4.71 -0.99 27.78
C GLU A 169 3.58 -0.30 28.55
N HIS A 170 3.88 0.84 29.16
CA HIS A 170 2.93 1.72 29.83
C HIS A 170 3.39 3.18 29.62
N PRO A 171 2.48 4.18 29.70
CA PRO A 171 2.78 5.56 29.29
C PRO A 171 4.01 6.17 29.96
N ASP A 172 4.19 5.88 31.25
CA ASP A 172 5.30 6.41 32.07
C ASP A 172 6.47 5.42 32.21
N GLY A 173 6.42 4.29 31.52
CA GLY A 173 7.44 3.24 31.59
C GLY A 173 8.69 3.55 30.78
N PRO A 174 9.78 2.77 30.87
CA PRO A 174 10.99 3.00 30.08
C PRO A 174 10.72 2.84 28.57
N VAL A 175 11.51 3.54 27.74
CA VAL A 175 11.52 3.34 26.29
C VAL A 175 12.04 1.93 25.98
N GLN A 176 11.25 1.15 25.24
CA GLN A 176 11.63 -0.19 24.79
C GLN A 176 12.24 -0.20 23.40
N GLY A 177 11.82 0.71 22.54
CA GLY A 177 12.32 0.82 21.18
C GLY A 177 12.01 2.18 20.58
N ARG A 178 12.71 2.50 19.50
CA ARG A 178 12.50 3.68 18.69
C ARG A 178 12.58 3.30 17.23
N GLY A 179 11.98 4.10 16.37
CA GLY A 179 12.00 3.85 14.93
C GLY A 179 11.42 5.02 14.15
N ILE A 180 11.35 4.84 12.85
CA ILE A 180 10.74 5.79 11.93
C ILE A 180 9.71 5.06 11.09
N ASN A 181 8.46 5.50 11.17
CA ASN A 181 7.41 5.14 10.24
C ASN A 181 7.50 6.06 9.00
N SER A 182 7.42 5.45 7.82
CA SER A 182 7.27 6.13 6.53
C SER A 182 5.89 5.81 5.96
N PHE A 183 5.05 6.83 5.84
CA PHE A 183 3.70 6.73 5.31
C PHE A 183 3.58 7.40 3.95
N GLN A 184 2.93 6.71 3.01
CA GLN A 184 2.43 7.30 1.77
C GLN A 184 0.93 7.55 1.88
N LEU A 185 0.51 8.79 1.67
CA LEU A 185 -0.87 9.22 1.81
C LEU A 185 -1.40 9.82 0.52
N LEU A 186 -2.71 9.68 0.33
CA LEU A 186 -3.47 10.22 -0.78
C LEU A 186 -4.64 11.04 -0.25
N ASN A 187 -4.97 12.11 -0.94
CA ASN A 187 -6.19 12.89 -0.75
C ASN A 187 -7.12 12.70 -1.95
N ASP A 188 -8.30 12.12 -1.72
CA ASP A 188 -9.29 11.85 -2.78
C ASP A 188 -10.14 13.08 -3.17
N GLY A 189 -9.74 14.27 -2.74
CA GLY A 189 -10.49 15.51 -2.87
C GLY A 189 -11.41 15.81 -1.68
N LYS A 190 -11.63 14.84 -0.77
CA LYS A 190 -12.47 15.00 0.43
C LYS A 190 -11.71 14.76 1.72
N ARG A 191 -10.84 13.75 1.75
CA ARG A 191 -10.07 13.36 2.94
C ARG A 191 -8.73 12.75 2.55
N TRP A 192 -7.81 12.71 3.51
CA TRP A 192 -6.57 11.93 3.44
C TRP A 192 -6.80 10.49 3.87
N CYS A 193 -6.04 9.57 3.28
CA CYS A 193 -5.96 8.17 3.69
C CYS A 193 -4.55 7.63 3.49
N VAL A 194 -4.19 6.61 4.26
CA VAL A 194 -2.93 5.88 4.10
C VAL A 194 -3.04 4.90 2.94
N LEU A 195 -2.11 4.98 1.99
CA LEU A 195 -1.91 3.98 0.94
C LEU A 195 -0.92 2.91 1.38
N SER A 196 0.16 3.32 2.06
CA SER A 196 1.16 2.38 2.55
C SER A 196 1.84 2.90 3.82
N ALA A 197 2.25 1.95 4.65
CA ALA A 197 3.10 2.18 5.80
C ALA A 197 4.25 1.16 5.78
N THR A 198 5.46 1.65 5.97
CA THR A 198 6.66 0.84 6.19
C THR A 198 7.49 1.52 7.27
N TRP A 199 8.34 0.79 7.97
CA TRP A 199 9.15 1.37 9.02
C TRP A 199 10.52 0.76 9.10
N ASP A 200 11.38 1.41 9.85
CA ASP A 200 12.63 0.84 10.31
C ASP A 200 12.87 1.18 11.78
N SER A 201 13.51 0.28 12.50
CA SER A 201 13.84 0.45 13.92
C SER A 201 15.19 1.13 14.08
N GLU A 202 15.35 1.95 15.12
CA GLU A 202 16.64 2.51 15.49
C GLU A 202 17.61 1.40 15.91
N THR A 203 18.80 1.40 15.31
CA THR A 203 19.95 0.57 15.71
C THR A 203 21.18 1.46 16.00
N PRO A 204 22.24 0.93 16.63
CA PRO A 204 23.47 1.68 16.87
C PRO A 204 24.12 2.28 15.59
N ASP A 205 23.90 1.65 14.43
CA ASP A 205 24.51 2.07 13.16
C ASP A 205 23.75 3.22 12.46
N HIS A 206 22.47 3.42 12.79
CA HIS A 206 21.62 4.51 12.27
C HIS A 206 20.75 5.14 13.39
N PRO A 207 21.38 5.83 14.35
CA PRO A 207 20.65 6.41 15.48
C PRO A 207 19.75 7.57 15.02
N ILE A 208 18.58 7.68 15.64
CA ILE A 208 17.68 8.83 15.52
C ILE A 208 18.21 9.93 16.45
N THR A 209 18.61 11.05 15.87
CA THR A 209 19.24 12.17 16.55
C THR A 209 18.29 13.36 16.73
N LYS A 210 18.69 14.31 17.58
CA LYS A 210 18.01 15.62 17.68
C LYS A 210 18.06 16.40 16.35
N GLY A 211 19.07 16.15 15.51
CA GLY A 211 19.20 16.80 14.21
C GLY A 211 18.12 16.41 13.21
N ASP A 212 17.61 15.18 13.31
CA ASP A 212 16.58 14.65 12.40
C ASP A 212 15.25 15.37 12.57
N ALA A 213 14.95 15.85 13.77
CA ALA A 213 13.79 16.70 14.03
C ALA A 213 13.86 18.06 13.32
N ALA A 214 15.06 18.63 13.17
CA ALA A 214 15.26 19.98 12.64
C ALA A 214 15.52 20.01 11.13
N LYS A 215 16.37 19.09 10.64
CA LYS A 215 16.84 19.05 9.24
C LYS A 215 16.15 17.97 8.42
N GLY A 216 15.59 16.98 9.11
CA GLY A 216 15.07 15.78 8.50
C GLY A 216 16.02 14.61 8.51
N PHE A 217 15.41 13.44 8.32
CA PHE A 217 16.08 12.16 8.12
C PHE A 217 17.00 12.24 6.90
N LYS A 218 18.20 11.67 7.04
CA LYS A 218 19.26 11.65 6.03
C LYS A 218 19.01 10.63 4.93
#